data_AF-H3NHE4-F1
#
_entry.id   AF-H3NHE4-F1
#
_cell.length_a   1.000
_cell.length_b   1.000
_cell.length_c   1.000
_cell.angle_alpha   90.00
_cell.angle_beta   90.00
_cell.angle_gamma   90.00
#
_symmetry.space_group_name_H-M   'P 1'
#
loop_
_entity.id
_entity.type
_entity.pdbx_description
1 polymer ?
#
loop_
_entity_poly.entity_id
_entity_poly.type
_entity_poly.pdbx_seq_one_letter_code
_entity_poly.pdbx_strand_id
1 'polypeptide(L)'
;MEINQVISSFVHTAIQEGYLAELDRTYMINRLLAILKLDNYQTTEPHEGALLTFLDKLVDFAIAQGVIEETSFEIEALEAAIMDLITPFPSQVNQHFWELYQQDKKQATDFFYRLSQANDYIKTRKIAQNIEFKAETPYGLLDITINLSKPEKDPKMIAYLKTLPPAKYPLCALCLENEGYRGSPKQAARQNHRIIRVKVKDRDYGFQYSPYVYFNEHSIFINQLHQPMSINQRTFENLLELVKVFPHYFVGSNADLSITGGSILAHDHYQAGRFEFAMARASVLESFTLKAFPSVEIDHLHWPMSVMRLRHQDPDQISQAAGYILGHWRDYSDASLDILARSGDEIHNTITPIARYKDGFYELDLVLRNNRTSAQYPDGIFHPHPDVQHIKRENIGLIEVMGLAILPPRLLSELEAVQAYLAGKISLDQVAEIHQDWAQALQEDYSPDQSVEEYVKEALGVKFARILEDAGVFKLDQAGRAGFQRFIESLNKGVEGCII
;
A
#
# COMPACT_ATOMS: atom_id res chain seq x y z
N MET A 1 9.24 8.57 36.77
CA MET A 1 10.12 9.71 36.44
C MET A 1 9.30 10.96 36.60
N GLU A 2 9.85 12.00 37.22
CA GLU A 2 9.21 13.30 37.32
C GLU A 2 9.11 13.97 35.94
N ILE A 3 8.05 14.75 35.70
CA ILE A 3 7.77 15.33 34.36
C ILE A 3 8.92 16.21 33.83
N ASN A 4 9.57 16.98 34.69
CA ASN A 4 10.73 17.80 34.31
C ASN A 4 11.89 16.95 33.78
N GLN A 5 12.09 15.76 34.35
CA GLN A 5 13.13 14.83 33.88
C GLN A 5 12.75 14.21 32.54
N VAL A 6 11.46 13.91 32.32
CA VAL A 6 10.98 13.40 31.02
C VAL A 6 11.18 14.45 29.92
N ILE A 7 10.84 15.72 30.19
CA ILE A 7 11.07 16.85 29.26
C ILE A 7 12.57 17.00 28.96
N SER A 8 13.42 17.03 30.00
CA SER A 8 14.88 17.13 29.85
C SER A 8 15.44 15.98 28.99
N SER A 9 14.97 14.75 29.25
CA SER A 9 15.42 13.54 28.54
C SER A 9 14.98 13.52 27.08
N PHE A 10 13.73 13.91 26.77
CA PHE A 10 13.24 14.01 25.40
C PHE A 10 14.09 14.99 24.58
N VAL A 11 14.29 16.21 25.09
CA VAL A 11 15.08 17.24 24.39
C VAL A 11 16.54 16.81 24.26
N HIS A 12 17.13 16.24 25.31
CA HIS A 12 18.50 15.72 25.26
C HIS A 12 18.66 14.63 24.19
N THR A 13 17.74 13.67 24.14
CA THR A 13 17.78 12.57 23.16
C THR A 13 17.64 13.11 21.73
N ALA A 14 16.73 14.05 21.48
CA ALA A 14 16.55 14.66 20.16
C ALA A 14 17.79 15.44 19.68
N ILE A 15 18.57 16.02 20.60
CA ILE A 15 19.85 16.65 20.29
C ILE A 15 20.93 15.60 19.99
N GLN A 16 21.02 14.54 20.80
CA GLN A 16 21.98 13.45 20.57
C GLN A 16 21.75 12.75 19.23
N GLU A 17 20.49 12.56 18.84
CA GLU A 17 20.12 11.97 17.55
C GLU A 17 20.23 12.96 16.37
N GLY A 18 20.54 14.24 16.63
CA GLY A 18 20.80 15.25 15.61
C GLY A 18 19.57 15.89 14.98
N TYR A 19 18.37 15.72 15.56
CA TYR A 19 17.15 16.39 15.09
C TYR A 19 17.04 17.84 15.57
N LEU A 20 17.74 18.16 16.65
CA LEU A 20 17.82 19.50 17.23
C LEU A 20 19.28 19.91 17.42
N ALA A 21 19.56 21.21 17.30
CA ALA A 21 20.84 21.74 17.72
C ALA A 21 20.84 21.99 19.24
N GLU A 22 22.01 21.95 19.89
CA GLU A 22 22.14 22.27 21.31
C GLU A 22 21.61 23.69 21.64
N LEU A 23 21.74 24.62 20.68
CA LEU A 23 21.21 25.99 20.79
C LEU A 23 19.69 26.02 20.99
N ASP A 24 18.97 25.01 20.52
CA ASP A 24 17.50 24.94 20.59
C ASP A 24 16.99 24.41 21.94
N ARG A 25 17.87 23.90 22.83
CA ARG A 25 17.47 23.22 24.08
C ARG A 25 16.46 24.02 24.90
N THR A 26 16.80 25.26 25.24
CA THR A 26 15.91 26.12 26.05
C THR A 26 14.62 26.45 25.34
N TYR A 27 14.68 26.69 24.02
CA TYR A 27 13.49 26.94 23.21
C TYR A 27 12.56 25.71 23.24
N MET A 28 13.10 24.52 23.02
CA MET A 28 12.36 23.26 22.98
C MET A 28 11.71 22.89 24.32
N ILE A 29 12.44 23.07 25.43
CA ILE A 29 11.87 22.92 26.77
C ILE A 29 10.65 23.85 26.93
N ASN A 30 10.78 25.14 26.60
CA ASN A 30 9.67 26.09 26.71
C ASN A 30 8.48 25.73 25.80
N ARG A 31 8.74 25.17 24.61
CA ARG A 31 7.66 24.67 23.73
C ARG A 31 6.92 23.49 24.34
N LEU A 32 7.63 22.55 24.97
CA LEU A 32 7.02 21.41 25.66
C LEU A 32 6.21 21.86 26.88
N LEU A 33 6.74 22.77 27.70
CA LEU A 33 6.00 23.34 28.84
C LEU A 33 4.69 23.99 28.39
N ALA A 34 4.72 24.75 27.29
CA ALA A 34 3.53 25.38 26.73
C ALA A 34 2.49 24.34 26.24
N ILE A 35 2.92 23.25 25.57
CA ILE A 35 2.03 22.17 25.14
C ILE A 35 1.40 21.46 26.35
N LEU A 36 2.19 21.22 27.39
CA LEU A 36 1.77 20.52 28.61
C LEU A 36 1.07 21.42 29.65
N LYS A 37 0.91 22.72 29.37
CA LYS A 37 0.34 23.73 30.27
C LYS A 37 1.05 23.78 31.65
N LEU A 38 2.38 23.76 31.62
CA LEU A 38 3.23 23.86 32.81
C LEU A 38 3.78 25.28 32.98
N ASP A 39 3.63 25.84 34.18
CA ASP A 39 4.12 27.20 34.52
C ASP A 39 5.50 27.20 35.20
N ASN A 40 6.04 26.02 35.52
CA ASN A 40 7.34 25.88 36.18
C ASN A 40 8.16 24.75 35.54
N TYR A 41 9.49 24.90 35.62
CA TYR A 41 10.44 23.88 35.20
C TYR A 41 11.68 23.94 36.09
N GLN A 42 12.07 22.78 36.60
CA GLN A 42 13.32 22.61 37.31
C GLN A 42 14.28 21.79 36.44
N THR A 43 15.49 22.32 36.24
CA THR A 43 16.52 21.60 35.50
C THR A 43 16.86 20.31 36.23
N THR A 44 16.87 19.21 35.47
CA THR A 44 17.14 17.86 35.96
C THR A 44 18.07 17.15 35.00
N GLU A 45 18.90 16.26 35.52
CA GLU A 45 19.77 15.41 34.71
C GLU A 45 18.92 14.50 33.81
N PRO A 46 19.18 14.49 32.49
CA PRO A 46 18.46 13.64 31.57
C PRO A 46 18.74 12.16 31.86
N HIS A 47 17.77 11.31 31.56
CA HIS A 47 17.91 9.86 31.62
C HIS A 47 18.09 9.33 30.19
N GLU A 48 18.90 8.30 30.01
CA GLU A 48 19.04 7.62 28.71
C GLU A 48 17.77 6.86 28.34
N GLY A 49 17.38 6.89 27.07
CA GLY A 49 16.19 6.21 26.58
C GLY A 49 15.84 6.62 25.15
N ALA A 50 14.76 6.05 24.62
CA ALA A 50 14.28 6.36 23.28
C ALA A 50 13.28 7.52 23.29
N LEU A 51 13.29 8.34 22.24
CA LEU A 51 12.35 9.46 22.06
C LEU A 51 10.89 9.04 22.25
N LEU A 52 10.48 7.93 21.64
CA LEU A 52 9.10 7.46 21.70
C LEU A 52 8.70 7.01 23.12
N THR A 53 9.63 6.50 23.91
CA THR A 53 9.36 6.16 25.32
C THR A 53 9.15 7.41 26.17
N PHE A 54 9.87 8.50 25.87
CA PHE A 54 9.62 9.78 26.54
C PHE A 54 8.32 10.42 26.05
N LEU A 55 8.01 10.31 24.75
CA LEU A 55 6.73 10.75 24.20
C LEU A 55 5.55 10.11 24.92
N ASP A 56 5.55 8.78 25.09
CA ASP A 56 4.47 8.07 25.80
C ASP A 56 4.27 8.65 27.21
N LYS A 57 5.37 8.90 27.95
CA LYS A 57 5.31 9.49 29.30
C LYS A 57 4.78 10.93 29.31
N LEU A 58 5.08 11.73 28.28
CA LEU A 58 4.54 13.09 28.13
C LEU A 58 3.02 13.04 27.89
N VAL A 59 2.56 12.08 27.07
CA VAL A 59 1.14 11.84 26.82
C VAL A 59 0.43 11.35 28.08
N ASP A 60 0.98 10.36 28.79
CA ASP A 60 0.43 9.83 30.04
C ASP A 60 0.26 10.95 31.08
N PHE A 61 1.27 11.83 31.20
CA PHE A 61 1.18 13.00 32.05
C PHE A 61 0.05 13.94 31.63
N ALA A 62 -0.06 14.23 30.34
CA ALA A 62 -1.07 15.13 29.80
C ALA A 62 -2.49 14.60 30.05
N ILE A 63 -2.71 13.29 29.98
CA ILE A 63 -3.98 12.64 30.35
C ILE A 63 -4.21 12.78 31.86
N ALA A 64 -3.23 12.39 32.68
CA ALA A 64 -3.36 12.38 34.14
C ALA A 64 -3.62 13.76 34.73
N GLN A 65 -3.11 14.83 34.11
CA GLN A 65 -3.34 16.22 34.52
C GLN A 65 -4.53 16.89 33.83
N GLY A 66 -5.27 16.17 32.97
CA GLY A 66 -6.41 16.72 32.23
C GLY A 66 -6.02 17.81 31.21
N VAL A 67 -4.79 17.79 30.72
CA VAL A 67 -4.34 18.67 29.62
C VAL A 67 -5.07 18.30 28.33
N ILE A 68 -5.27 16.99 28.12
CA ILE A 68 -6.06 16.38 27.05
C ILE A 68 -7.05 15.35 27.63
N GLU A 69 -8.08 15.01 26.86
CA GLU A 69 -8.97 13.89 27.18
C GLU A 69 -8.33 12.55 26.75
N GLU A 70 -8.64 11.47 27.46
CA GLU A 70 -8.20 10.10 27.10
C GLU A 70 -9.02 9.56 25.92
N THR A 71 -8.83 10.16 24.75
CA THR A 71 -9.45 9.74 23.49
C THR A 71 -8.37 9.48 22.46
N SER A 72 -8.61 8.54 21.54
CA SER A 72 -7.64 8.21 20.48
C SER A 72 -7.23 9.42 19.64
N PHE A 73 -8.17 10.32 19.35
CA PHE A 73 -7.88 11.54 18.60
C PHE A 73 -6.98 12.51 19.37
N GLU A 74 -7.31 12.82 20.63
CA GLU A 74 -6.51 13.78 21.41
C GLU A 74 -5.11 13.25 21.70
N ILE A 75 -4.98 11.95 21.94
CA ILE A 75 -3.69 11.26 22.09
C ILE A 75 -2.87 11.39 20.80
N GLU A 76 -3.41 10.98 19.64
CA GLU A 76 -2.71 11.05 18.35
C GLU A 76 -2.33 12.49 17.98
N ALA A 77 -3.19 13.45 18.29
CA ALA A 77 -2.94 14.86 18.00
C ALA A 77 -1.85 15.44 18.91
N LEU A 78 -1.80 15.06 20.19
CA LEU A 78 -0.72 15.46 21.09
C LEU A 78 0.62 14.81 20.70
N GLU A 79 0.62 13.51 20.36
CA GLU A 79 1.79 12.80 19.84
C GLU A 79 2.37 13.54 18.63
N ALA A 80 1.52 13.81 17.63
CA ALA A 80 1.94 14.50 16.41
C ALA A 80 2.44 15.92 16.70
N ALA A 81 1.84 16.65 17.64
CA ALA A 81 2.27 18.00 18.03
C ALA A 81 3.64 18.01 18.72
N ILE A 82 3.91 17.04 19.59
CA ILE A 82 5.21 16.92 20.27
C ILE A 82 6.29 16.52 19.26
N MET A 83 6.03 15.54 18.40
CA MET A 83 6.99 15.09 17.40
C MET A 83 7.22 16.12 16.27
N ASP A 84 6.28 17.02 16.04
CA ASP A 84 6.47 18.16 15.13
C ASP A 84 7.57 19.11 15.60
N LEU A 85 7.79 19.24 16.93
CA LEU A 85 8.85 20.10 17.48
C LEU A 85 10.25 19.69 17.02
N ILE A 86 10.47 18.40 16.76
CA ILE A 86 11.75 17.86 16.27
C ILE A 86 11.75 17.62 14.76
N THR A 87 10.67 17.97 14.06
CA THR A 87 10.55 17.78 12.62
C THR A 87 10.87 19.09 11.88
N PRO A 88 11.91 19.14 11.03
CA PRO A 88 12.28 20.37 10.32
C PRO A 88 11.16 20.91 9.43
N PHE A 89 11.17 22.19 9.07
CA PHE A 89 10.13 22.77 8.23
C PHE A 89 10.08 22.12 6.83
N PRO A 90 8.92 22.10 6.14
CA PRO A 90 8.80 21.53 4.80
C PRO A 90 9.86 22.04 3.81
N SER A 91 10.19 23.34 3.84
CA SER A 91 11.23 23.93 2.98
C SER A 91 12.62 23.34 3.24
N GLN A 92 12.99 23.15 4.51
CA GLN A 92 14.28 22.59 4.93
C GLN A 92 14.37 21.11 4.54
N VAL A 93 13.31 20.33 4.79
CA VAL A 93 13.27 18.90 4.42
C VAL A 93 13.38 18.74 2.90
N ASN A 94 12.66 19.56 2.13
CA ASN A 94 12.72 19.53 0.67
C ASN A 94 14.09 19.94 0.12
N GLN A 95 14.66 21.02 0.64
CA GLN A 95 16.00 21.46 0.25
C GLN A 95 17.03 20.35 0.50
N HIS A 96 17.07 19.81 1.73
CA HIS A 96 18.04 18.79 2.09
C HIS A 96 17.85 17.48 1.30
N PHE A 97 16.60 17.06 1.08
CA PHE A 97 16.29 15.90 0.25
C PHE A 97 16.87 16.05 -1.15
N TRP A 98 16.63 17.19 -1.81
CA TRP A 98 17.08 17.42 -3.18
C TRP A 98 18.60 17.65 -3.27
N GLU A 99 19.24 18.19 -2.22
CA GLU A 99 20.70 18.26 -2.10
C GLU A 99 21.33 16.86 -2.02
N LEU A 100 20.80 15.98 -1.18
CA LEU A 100 21.23 14.58 -1.10
C LEU A 100 20.96 13.85 -2.42
N TYR A 101 19.84 14.12 -3.06
CA TYR A 101 19.44 13.48 -4.32
C TYR A 101 20.45 13.73 -5.45
N GLN A 102 21.05 14.93 -5.50
CA GLN A 102 22.11 15.23 -6.48
C GLN A 102 23.38 14.40 -6.27
N GLN A 103 23.64 13.95 -5.04
CA GLN A 103 24.80 13.12 -4.71
C GLN A 103 24.49 11.65 -4.95
N ASP A 104 23.39 11.18 -4.36
CA ASP A 104 22.87 9.82 -4.50
C ASP A 104 21.36 9.81 -4.26
N LYS A 105 20.60 9.36 -5.26
CA LYS A 105 19.15 9.24 -5.20
C LYS A 105 18.67 8.39 -4.02
N LYS A 106 19.43 7.36 -3.63
CA LYS A 106 19.08 6.49 -2.49
C LYS A 106 19.28 7.21 -1.16
N GLN A 107 20.34 8.00 -1.02
CA GLN A 107 20.59 8.75 0.21
C GLN A 107 19.47 9.74 0.53
N ALA A 108 18.88 10.37 -0.50
CA ALA A 108 17.72 11.25 -0.31
C ALA A 108 16.52 10.50 0.29
N THR A 109 16.17 9.34 -0.27
CA THR A 109 15.07 8.51 0.25
C THR A 109 15.41 7.90 1.61
N ASP A 110 16.65 7.47 1.85
CA ASP A 110 17.09 6.92 3.14
C ASP A 110 17.05 7.99 4.24
N PHE A 111 17.39 9.25 3.93
CA PHE A 111 17.20 10.39 4.84
C PHE A 111 15.72 10.58 5.18
N PHE A 112 14.86 10.68 4.16
CA PHE A 112 13.45 10.98 4.37
C PHE A 112 12.71 9.85 5.08
N TYR A 113 13.07 8.59 4.80
CA TYR A 113 12.52 7.43 5.49
C TYR A 113 12.91 7.42 6.97
N ARG A 114 14.21 7.63 7.27
CA ARG A 114 14.69 7.73 8.67
C ARG A 114 14.00 8.87 9.42
N LEU A 115 13.88 10.05 8.82
CA LEU A 115 13.15 11.17 9.44
C LEU A 115 11.69 10.79 9.73
N SER A 116 11.02 10.14 8.78
CA SER A 116 9.62 9.72 8.91
C SER A 116 9.40 8.61 9.94
N GLN A 117 10.41 7.78 10.21
CA GLN A 117 10.40 6.81 11.30
C GLN A 117 10.67 7.49 12.64
N ALA A 118 11.69 8.34 12.70
CA ALA A 118 12.13 9.02 13.92
C ALA A 118 11.07 9.95 14.48
N ASN A 119 10.35 10.66 13.62
CA ASN A 119 9.29 11.55 14.04
C ASN A 119 7.94 10.84 14.30
N ASP A 120 7.91 9.50 14.28
CA ASP A 120 6.72 8.67 14.50
C ASP A 120 5.57 8.89 13.50
N TYR A 121 5.85 9.48 12.33
CA TYR A 121 4.88 9.52 11.23
C TYR A 121 4.65 8.10 10.68
N ILE A 122 5.73 7.36 10.45
CA ILE A 122 5.68 5.91 10.22
C ILE A 122 5.62 5.25 11.59
N LYS A 123 4.50 4.59 11.88
CA LYS A 123 4.23 3.99 13.19
C LYS A 123 4.95 2.65 13.36
N THR A 124 6.29 2.69 13.37
CA THR A 124 7.19 1.52 13.40
C THR A 124 6.83 0.53 14.52
N ARG A 125 6.49 1.03 15.72
CA ARG A 125 6.06 0.21 16.86
C ARG A 125 4.77 -0.56 16.60
N LYS A 126 3.82 0.00 15.84
CA LYS A 126 2.58 -0.67 15.45
C LYS A 126 2.82 -1.67 14.31
N ILE A 127 3.67 -1.31 13.35
CA ILE A 127 4.05 -2.17 12.21
C ILE A 127 4.76 -3.44 12.70
N ALA A 128 5.62 -3.35 13.71
CA ALA A 128 6.34 -4.48 14.29
C ALA A 128 5.43 -5.57 14.91
N GLN A 129 4.14 -5.29 15.09
CA GLN A 129 3.16 -6.26 15.56
C GLN A 129 2.58 -7.12 14.43
N ASN A 130 2.76 -6.71 13.17
CA ASN A 130 2.25 -7.48 12.04
C ASN A 130 2.87 -8.87 11.99
N ILE A 131 2.08 -9.85 11.58
CA ILE A 131 2.57 -11.19 11.29
C ILE A 131 2.95 -11.23 9.83
N GLU A 132 4.17 -11.65 9.52
CA GLU A 132 4.71 -11.72 8.16
C GLU A 132 5.36 -13.08 7.93
N PHE A 133 5.06 -13.72 6.81
CA PHE A 133 5.71 -14.94 6.37
C PHE A 133 5.63 -15.08 4.84
N LYS A 134 6.42 -16.00 4.30
CA LYS A 134 6.39 -16.34 2.87
C LYS A 134 5.73 -17.70 2.68
N ALA A 135 4.96 -17.84 1.61
CA ALA A 135 4.36 -19.11 1.22
C ALA A 135 4.81 -19.50 -0.18
N GLU A 136 5.23 -20.76 -0.34
CA GLU A 136 5.60 -21.32 -1.63
C GLU A 136 4.36 -21.71 -2.43
N THR A 137 4.32 -21.32 -3.70
CA THR A 137 3.21 -21.58 -4.61
C THR A 137 3.74 -21.92 -6.00
N PRO A 138 2.90 -22.44 -6.92
CA PRO A 138 3.30 -22.62 -8.32
C PRO A 138 3.80 -21.34 -9.00
N TYR A 139 3.47 -20.17 -8.45
CA TYR A 139 3.84 -18.85 -8.96
C TYR A 139 5.07 -18.25 -8.26
N GLY A 140 5.73 -19.02 -7.39
CA GLY A 140 6.86 -18.59 -6.57
C GLY A 140 6.45 -18.22 -5.15
N LEU A 141 7.38 -17.59 -4.41
CA LEU A 141 7.17 -17.18 -3.02
C LEU A 141 6.26 -15.94 -2.95
N LEU A 142 5.04 -16.13 -2.46
CA LEU A 142 4.13 -15.05 -2.10
C LEU A 142 4.48 -14.52 -0.71
N ASP A 143 4.33 -13.22 -0.51
CA ASP A 143 4.44 -12.59 0.80
C ASP A 143 3.06 -12.54 1.44
N ILE A 144 2.93 -12.95 2.69
CA ILE A 144 1.66 -12.94 3.43
C ILE A 144 1.84 -12.08 4.68
N THR A 145 0.93 -11.11 4.88
CA THR A 145 0.88 -10.34 6.12
C THR A 145 -0.52 -10.28 6.72
N ILE A 146 -0.62 -10.50 8.03
CA ILE A 146 -1.81 -10.17 8.82
C ILE A 146 -1.54 -8.81 9.46
N ASN A 147 -2.25 -7.79 8.99
CA ASN A 147 -1.99 -6.40 9.37
C ASN A 147 -2.64 -6.07 10.71
N LEU A 148 -1.86 -6.04 11.78
CA LEU A 148 -2.27 -5.65 13.13
C LEU A 148 -2.01 -4.17 13.43
N SER A 149 -1.24 -3.49 12.57
CA SER A 149 -0.75 -2.13 12.82
C SER A 149 -1.83 -1.04 12.75
N LYS A 150 -2.92 -1.30 12.00
CA LYS A 150 -3.99 -0.33 11.77
C LYS A 150 -5.06 -0.48 12.86
N PRO A 151 -5.30 0.53 13.70
CA PRO A 151 -6.31 0.44 14.75
C PRO A 151 -7.72 0.31 14.15
N GLU A 152 -8.48 -0.68 14.64
CA GLU A 152 -9.92 -0.75 14.38
C GLU A 152 -10.65 0.35 15.16
N LYS A 153 -11.65 0.96 14.54
CA LYS A 153 -12.46 1.98 15.21
C LYS A 153 -13.56 1.31 16.02
N ASP A 154 -13.65 1.63 17.30
CA ASP A 154 -14.75 1.20 18.18
C ASP A 154 -16.12 1.51 17.53
N PRO A 155 -17.07 0.56 17.48
CA PRO A 155 -18.45 0.80 17.04
C PRO A 155 -19.11 2.06 17.61
N LYS A 156 -18.86 2.39 18.88
CA LYS A 156 -19.35 3.62 19.53
C LYS A 156 -18.74 4.87 18.90
N MET A 157 -17.44 4.84 18.61
CA MET A 157 -16.75 5.92 17.89
C MET A 157 -17.28 6.04 16.47
N ILE A 158 -17.52 4.93 15.77
CA ILE A 158 -18.14 4.95 14.42
C ILE A 158 -19.51 5.64 14.47
N ALA A 159 -20.34 5.32 15.45
CA ALA A 159 -21.66 5.94 15.62
C ALA A 159 -21.54 7.45 15.91
N TYR A 160 -20.63 7.85 16.79
CA TYR A 160 -20.36 9.26 17.07
C TYR A 160 -19.83 10.03 15.84
N LEU A 161 -18.90 9.44 15.08
CA LEU A 161 -18.38 10.07 13.87
C LEU A 161 -19.47 10.32 12.81
N LYS A 162 -20.52 9.50 12.76
CA LYS A 162 -21.66 9.70 11.86
C LYS A 162 -22.50 10.92 12.23
N THR A 163 -22.50 11.38 13.49
CA THR A 163 -23.27 12.56 13.92
C THR A 163 -22.56 13.87 13.62
N LEU A 164 -21.23 13.84 13.50
CA LEU A 164 -20.43 15.02 13.18
C LEU A 164 -20.65 15.47 11.72
N PRO A 165 -20.50 16.76 11.40
CA PRO A 165 -20.54 17.24 10.01
C PRO A 165 -19.36 16.66 9.19
N PRO A 166 -19.48 16.54 7.86
CA PRO A 166 -18.36 16.14 7.02
C PRO A 166 -17.21 17.15 7.15
N ALA A 167 -15.97 16.64 7.21
CA ALA A 167 -14.79 17.48 7.20
C ALA A 167 -14.69 18.20 5.84
N LYS A 168 -14.38 19.50 5.86
CA LYS A 168 -14.23 20.31 4.66
C LYS A 168 -12.77 20.62 4.32
N TYR A 169 -11.85 20.36 5.24
CA TYR A 169 -10.43 20.63 5.09
C TYR A 169 -9.61 19.70 6.01
N PRO A 170 -8.51 19.10 5.53
CA PRO A 170 -8.18 18.88 4.12
C PRO A 170 -9.28 18.10 3.39
N LEU A 171 -9.34 18.17 2.06
CA LEU A 171 -10.42 17.53 1.29
C LEU A 171 -10.39 16.00 1.38
N CYS A 172 -9.20 15.40 1.48
CA CYS A 172 -9.03 13.98 1.80
C CYS A 172 -7.72 13.75 2.56
N ALA A 173 -7.45 12.50 2.94
CA ALA A 173 -6.27 12.10 3.69
C ALA A 173 -4.93 12.16 2.91
N LEU A 174 -4.99 12.37 1.58
CA LEU A 174 -3.82 12.48 0.70
C LEU A 174 -3.49 13.92 0.31
N CYS A 175 -4.42 14.86 0.48
CA CYS A 175 -4.19 16.26 0.17
C CYS A 175 -2.91 16.80 0.83
N LEU A 176 -2.11 17.58 0.09
CA LEU A 176 -0.86 18.16 0.60
C LEU A 176 -1.10 19.07 1.80
N GLU A 177 -2.30 19.62 1.92
CA GLU A 177 -2.83 20.39 3.04
C GLU A 177 -2.84 19.62 4.38
N ASN A 178 -2.63 18.29 4.36
CA ASN A 178 -2.42 17.51 5.57
C ASN A 178 -1.05 17.80 6.22
N GLU A 179 -0.06 18.32 5.50
CA GLU A 179 1.25 18.69 6.06
C GLU A 179 1.08 19.75 7.16
N GLY A 180 1.35 19.37 8.42
CA GLY A 180 1.14 20.25 9.57
C GLY A 180 -0.28 20.26 10.15
N TYR A 181 -1.21 19.44 9.64
CA TYR A 181 -2.60 19.47 10.07
C TYR A 181 -2.80 18.80 11.45
N ARG A 182 -3.49 19.48 12.37
CA ARG A 182 -3.82 18.95 13.71
C ARG A 182 -4.63 17.64 13.66
N GLY A 183 -5.44 17.47 12.63
CA GLY A 183 -6.42 16.39 12.58
C GLY A 183 -7.76 16.77 13.20
N SER A 184 -8.67 15.81 13.21
CA SER A 184 -9.97 15.85 13.88
C SER A 184 -10.40 14.42 14.25
N PRO A 185 -11.48 14.19 15.00
CA PRO A 185 -12.01 12.83 15.18
C PRO A 185 -12.23 12.06 13.86
N LYS A 186 -12.45 12.77 12.75
CA LYS A 186 -12.63 12.19 11.41
C LYS A 186 -11.35 12.05 10.58
N GLN A 187 -10.29 12.79 10.91
CA GLN A 187 -9.09 12.90 10.09
C GLN A 187 -7.85 12.77 10.96
N ALA A 188 -6.93 11.89 10.56
CA ALA A 188 -5.71 11.64 11.32
C ALA A 188 -4.91 12.93 11.58
N ALA A 189 -4.25 13.00 12.73
CA ALA A 189 -3.28 14.03 13.02
C ALA A 189 -2.05 13.89 12.13
N ARG A 190 -1.56 15.00 11.60
CA ARG A 190 -0.49 15.08 10.60
C ARG A 190 0.44 16.28 10.85
N GLN A 191 0.57 16.73 12.10
CA GLN A 191 1.41 17.88 12.45
C GLN A 191 2.88 17.61 12.11
N ASN A 192 3.41 16.47 12.54
CA ASN A 192 4.74 15.96 12.22
C ASN A 192 4.90 15.45 10.78
N HIS A 193 3.87 15.51 9.94
CA HIS A 193 3.94 15.01 8.57
C HIS A 193 4.72 15.98 7.66
N ARG A 194 5.52 15.44 6.74
CA ARG A 194 6.26 16.18 5.71
C ARG A 194 6.10 15.48 4.37
N ILE A 195 6.08 16.27 3.30
CA ILE A 195 5.90 15.81 1.92
C ILE A 195 7.02 16.39 1.06
N ILE A 196 7.69 15.55 0.29
CA ILE A 196 8.67 16.00 -0.71
C ILE A 196 7.92 16.45 -1.96
N ARG A 197 8.22 17.65 -2.47
CA ARG A 197 7.67 18.19 -3.71
C ARG A 197 8.46 17.62 -4.88
N VAL A 198 7.77 16.94 -5.78
CA VAL A 198 8.32 16.24 -6.95
C VAL A 198 7.66 16.77 -8.20
N LYS A 199 8.46 17.14 -9.19
CA LYS A 199 7.96 17.55 -10.50
C LYS A 199 7.92 16.34 -11.44
N VAL A 200 6.74 16.05 -11.99
CA VAL A 200 6.51 14.96 -12.95
C VAL A 200 6.02 15.57 -14.25
N LYS A 201 6.93 15.72 -15.21
CA LYS A 201 6.71 16.52 -16.43
C LYS A 201 6.23 17.95 -16.10
N ASP A 202 5.01 18.29 -16.51
CA ASP A 202 4.33 19.58 -16.30
C ASP A 202 3.44 19.62 -15.04
N ARG A 203 3.45 18.58 -14.19
CA ARG A 203 2.62 18.51 -12.98
C ARG A 203 3.43 18.41 -11.71
N ASP A 204 2.89 18.97 -10.64
CA ASP A 204 3.46 18.89 -9.30
C ASP A 204 2.81 17.74 -8.51
N TYR A 205 3.66 16.92 -7.90
CA TYR A 205 3.29 15.81 -7.05
C TYR A 205 3.92 15.98 -5.66
N GLY A 206 3.26 15.45 -4.64
CA GLY A 206 3.84 15.21 -3.32
C GLY A 206 4.33 13.77 -3.20
N PHE A 207 5.45 13.54 -2.52
CA PHE A 207 5.96 12.23 -2.16
C PHE A 207 5.96 12.08 -0.64
N GLN A 208 5.29 11.02 -0.16
CA GLN A 208 5.23 10.64 1.25
C GLN A 208 5.33 9.13 1.43
N TYR A 209 5.68 8.69 2.64
CA TYR A 209 5.51 7.29 3.04
C TYR A 209 4.07 7.01 3.51
N SER A 210 3.66 5.74 3.49
CA SER A 210 2.49 5.31 4.23
C SER A 210 2.81 5.30 5.73
N PRO A 211 1.95 5.81 6.61
CA PRO A 211 2.17 5.74 8.06
C PRO A 211 2.11 4.29 8.60
N TYR A 212 1.41 3.41 7.88
CA TYR A 212 1.31 1.97 8.13
C TYR A 212 1.84 1.27 6.88
N VAL A 213 3.16 1.11 6.82
CA VAL A 213 3.83 0.48 5.66
C VAL A 213 3.46 -1.01 5.60
N TYR A 214 3.32 -1.53 4.38
CA TYR A 214 3.07 -2.95 4.13
C TYR A 214 4.32 -3.69 3.67
N PHE A 215 5.32 -2.94 3.20
CA PHE A 215 6.59 -3.41 2.70
C PHE A 215 7.60 -2.28 2.86
N ASN A 216 8.88 -2.59 2.67
CA ASN A 216 9.97 -1.63 2.83
C ASN A 216 9.75 -0.36 1.98
N GLU A 217 9.79 0.80 2.63
CA GLU A 217 9.59 2.11 1.99
C GLU A 217 8.26 2.26 1.21
N HIS A 218 7.20 1.56 1.63
CA HIS A 218 5.86 1.78 1.08
C HIS A 218 5.48 3.26 1.09
N SER A 219 5.31 3.81 -0.10
CA SER A 219 5.17 5.24 -0.35
C SER A 219 4.12 5.57 -1.38
N ILE A 220 3.75 6.84 -1.43
CA ILE A 220 2.66 7.38 -2.21
C ILE A 220 3.14 8.66 -2.91
N PHE A 221 3.02 8.71 -4.23
CA PHE A 221 3.13 9.93 -5.01
C PHE A 221 1.73 10.48 -5.27
N ILE A 222 1.44 11.69 -4.82
CA ILE A 222 0.10 12.26 -4.78
C ILE A 222 0.05 13.46 -5.71
N ASN A 223 -0.92 13.50 -6.59
CA ASN A 223 -1.12 14.65 -7.46
C ASN A 223 -1.44 15.88 -6.59
N GLN A 224 -0.77 17.02 -6.78
CA GLN A 224 -1.12 18.21 -6.00
C GLN A 224 -2.57 18.65 -6.25
N LEU A 225 -3.10 18.43 -7.46
CA LEU A 225 -4.50 18.68 -7.76
C LEU A 225 -5.37 17.54 -7.23
N HIS A 226 -6.36 17.87 -6.38
CA HIS A 226 -7.38 16.93 -5.95
C HIS A 226 -8.35 16.63 -7.10
N GLN A 227 -8.05 15.58 -7.84
CA GLN A 227 -8.90 15.08 -8.93
C GLN A 227 -9.01 13.56 -8.86
N PRO A 228 -10.12 12.97 -9.34
CA PRO A 228 -10.25 11.53 -9.38
C PRO A 228 -9.13 10.87 -10.18
N MET A 229 -8.78 9.67 -9.73
CA MET A 229 -7.82 8.82 -10.39
C MET A 229 -8.36 8.34 -11.76
N SER A 230 -7.48 8.16 -12.73
CA SER A 230 -7.83 7.55 -14.01
C SER A 230 -6.65 6.77 -14.58
N ILE A 231 -6.93 5.72 -15.35
CA ILE A 231 -5.93 4.98 -16.12
C ILE A 231 -6.00 5.45 -17.58
N ASN A 232 -4.93 6.05 -18.07
CA ASN A 232 -4.84 6.54 -19.44
C ASN A 232 -3.36 6.66 -19.86
N GLN A 233 -3.12 7.19 -21.07
CA GLN A 233 -1.76 7.46 -21.58
C GLN A 233 -0.88 8.21 -20.58
N ARG A 234 -1.43 9.27 -19.97
CA ARG A 234 -0.73 10.12 -19.00
C ARG A 234 -0.33 9.31 -17.76
N THR A 235 -1.13 8.34 -17.34
CA THR A 235 -0.79 7.45 -16.23
C THR A 235 0.51 6.71 -16.52
N PHE A 236 0.64 6.06 -17.68
CA PHE A 236 1.85 5.33 -18.05
C PHE A 236 3.08 6.24 -18.12
N GLU A 237 2.91 7.41 -18.73
CA GLU A 237 3.96 8.44 -18.78
C GLU A 237 4.41 8.89 -17.38
N ASN A 238 3.48 9.14 -16.47
CA ASN A 238 3.78 9.58 -15.11
C ASN A 238 4.53 8.49 -14.33
N LEU A 239 4.10 7.23 -14.43
CA LEU A 239 4.76 6.11 -13.76
C LEU A 239 6.21 5.94 -14.22
N LEU A 240 6.46 6.00 -15.54
CA LEU A 240 7.79 5.87 -16.11
C LEU A 240 8.69 7.07 -15.79
N GLU A 241 8.13 8.29 -15.77
CA GLU A 241 8.87 9.48 -15.34
C GLU A 241 9.24 9.39 -13.84
N LEU A 242 8.32 8.92 -12.99
CA LEU A 242 8.61 8.71 -11.56
C LEU A 242 9.70 7.65 -11.35
N VAL A 243 9.68 6.56 -12.11
CA VAL A 243 10.76 5.56 -12.09
C VAL A 243 12.09 6.14 -12.56
N LYS A 244 12.09 7.04 -13.55
CA LYS A 244 13.31 7.75 -13.96
C LYS A 244 13.87 8.65 -12.84
N VAL A 245 12.98 9.31 -12.10
CA VAL A 245 13.37 10.10 -10.91
C VAL A 245 13.83 9.18 -9.78
N PHE A 246 13.14 8.08 -9.49
CA PHE A 246 13.44 7.15 -8.40
C PHE A 246 13.70 5.73 -8.93
N PRO A 247 14.87 5.47 -9.57
CA PRO A 247 15.12 4.22 -10.30
C PRO A 247 15.24 2.99 -9.39
N HIS A 248 15.43 3.18 -8.08
CA HIS A 248 15.46 2.11 -7.10
C HIS A 248 14.08 1.73 -6.56
N TYR A 249 13.01 2.41 -6.98
CA TYR A 249 11.63 2.13 -6.60
C TYR A 249 10.85 1.53 -7.77
N PHE A 250 9.88 0.67 -7.46
CA PHE A 250 8.75 0.46 -8.37
C PHE A 250 7.74 1.59 -8.17
N VAL A 251 6.90 1.86 -9.17
CA VAL A 251 5.79 2.80 -9.07
C VAL A 251 4.58 2.20 -9.79
N GLY A 252 3.43 2.11 -9.12
CA GLY A 252 2.23 1.51 -9.68
C GLY A 252 0.96 2.28 -9.35
N SER A 253 -0.09 1.95 -10.07
CA SER A 253 -1.41 2.58 -9.98
C SER A 253 -2.47 1.50 -9.77
N ASN A 254 -3.38 1.69 -8.81
CA ASN A 254 -4.60 0.87 -8.76
C ASN A 254 -5.42 1.10 -10.03
N ALA A 255 -6.23 0.13 -10.43
CA ALA A 255 -7.20 0.34 -11.49
C ALA A 255 -8.27 1.38 -11.08
N ASP A 256 -8.80 2.11 -12.08
CA ASP A 256 -9.73 3.24 -11.91
C ASP A 256 -11.21 2.85 -11.81
N LEU A 257 -11.53 1.57 -11.98
CA LEU A 257 -12.89 1.04 -11.89
C LEU A 257 -13.19 0.52 -10.47
N SER A 258 -14.47 0.62 -10.07
CA SER A 258 -14.97 -0.03 -8.86
C SER A 258 -14.67 -1.54 -8.86
N ILE A 259 -14.61 -2.17 -7.69
CA ILE A 259 -14.32 -3.61 -7.49
C ILE A 259 -12.86 -4.02 -7.83
N THR A 260 -12.10 -3.23 -8.60
CA THR A 260 -10.72 -3.57 -9.01
C THR A 260 -9.61 -3.09 -8.06
N GLY A 261 -9.93 -2.75 -6.81
CA GLY A 261 -8.93 -2.59 -5.73
C GLY A 261 -8.59 -1.16 -5.27
N GLY A 262 -9.15 -0.11 -5.88
CA GLY A 262 -8.91 1.26 -5.43
C GLY A 262 -9.66 1.60 -4.13
N SER A 263 -8.93 1.94 -3.06
CA SER A 263 -9.52 2.38 -1.78
C SER A 263 -9.73 3.91 -1.69
N ILE A 264 -8.97 4.69 -2.45
CA ILE A 264 -9.09 6.16 -2.54
C ILE A 264 -9.08 6.57 -4.01
N LEU A 265 -10.24 6.47 -4.67
CA LEU A 265 -10.37 6.83 -6.10
C LEU A 265 -10.59 8.34 -6.32
N ALA A 266 -10.90 9.09 -5.26
CA ALA A 266 -11.23 10.52 -5.35
C ALA A 266 -10.02 11.44 -5.58
N HIS A 267 -8.80 10.96 -5.29
CA HIS A 267 -7.57 11.74 -5.45
C HIS A 267 -6.49 10.90 -6.14
N ASP A 268 -6.10 11.31 -7.33
CA ASP A 268 -5.06 10.72 -8.18
C ASP A 268 -3.73 10.58 -7.42
N HIS A 269 -3.27 9.33 -7.32
CA HIS A 269 -2.02 8.99 -6.64
C HIS A 269 -1.44 7.66 -7.19
N TYR A 270 -0.16 7.45 -6.94
CA TYR A 270 0.58 6.23 -7.28
C TYR A 270 1.20 5.66 -6.02
N GLN A 271 1.24 4.34 -5.89
CA GLN A 271 1.95 3.67 -4.81
C GLN A 271 3.35 3.26 -5.30
N ALA A 272 4.32 3.29 -4.41
CA ALA A 272 5.72 3.04 -4.74
C ALA A 272 6.49 2.47 -3.54
N GLY A 273 7.75 2.11 -3.78
CA GLY A 273 8.72 1.84 -2.72
C GLY A 273 9.87 0.95 -3.18
N ARG A 274 10.82 0.72 -2.28
CA ARG A 274 12.00 -0.12 -2.51
C ARG A 274 11.71 -1.55 -2.06
N PHE A 275 11.00 -2.28 -2.91
CA PHE A 275 10.63 -3.66 -2.68
C PHE A 275 10.48 -4.44 -3.99
N GLU A 276 10.94 -5.68 -4.02
CA GLU A 276 10.76 -6.58 -5.17
C GLU A 276 9.67 -7.62 -4.84
N PHE A 277 8.53 -7.50 -5.49
CA PHE A 277 7.39 -8.41 -5.31
C PHE A 277 7.57 -9.72 -6.08
N ALA A 278 6.78 -10.73 -5.73
CA ALA A 278 6.75 -12.03 -6.40
C ALA A 278 6.50 -11.92 -7.91
N MET A 279 5.53 -11.10 -8.33
CA MET A 279 5.24 -10.87 -9.75
C MET A 279 6.43 -10.27 -10.52
N ALA A 280 7.28 -9.46 -9.87
CA ALA A 280 8.48 -8.92 -10.52
C ALA A 280 9.51 -10.01 -10.86
N ARG A 281 9.51 -11.12 -10.09
CA ARG A 281 10.35 -12.31 -10.29
C ARG A 281 9.69 -13.38 -11.17
N ALA A 282 8.42 -13.22 -11.53
CA ALA A 282 7.68 -14.22 -12.30
C ALA A 282 8.39 -14.51 -13.64
N SER A 283 8.42 -15.78 -14.01
CA SER A 283 9.01 -16.22 -15.27
C SER A 283 8.14 -15.82 -16.46
N VAL A 284 8.76 -15.73 -17.64
CA VAL A 284 8.02 -15.55 -18.89
C VAL A 284 7.30 -16.85 -19.25
N LEU A 285 6.00 -16.74 -19.52
CA LEU A 285 5.18 -17.83 -20.03
C LEU A 285 5.27 -17.93 -21.55
N GLU A 286 5.13 -16.79 -22.22
CA GLU A 286 5.17 -16.67 -23.67
C GLU A 286 5.53 -15.23 -24.07
N SER A 287 6.30 -15.06 -25.15
CA SER A 287 6.70 -13.75 -25.68
C SER A 287 5.98 -13.44 -26.99
N PHE A 288 5.65 -12.18 -27.22
CA PHE A 288 4.88 -11.72 -28.37
C PHE A 288 5.52 -10.50 -29.03
N THR A 289 5.19 -10.30 -30.30
CA THR A 289 5.53 -9.07 -31.03
C THR A 289 4.26 -8.34 -31.43
N LEU A 290 4.19 -7.05 -31.09
CA LEU A 290 3.18 -6.16 -31.65
C LEU A 290 3.74 -5.50 -32.90
N LYS A 291 3.05 -5.64 -34.04
CA LYS A 291 3.47 -5.08 -35.34
C LYS A 291 3.68 -3.57 -35.28
N ALA A 292 2.87 -2.85 -34.48
CA ALA A 292 2.97 -1.41 -34.29
C ALA A 292 4.18 -0.98 -33.43
N PHE A 293 4.74 -1.90 -32.62
CA PHE A 293 5.83 -1.63 -31.68
C PHE A 293 6.87 -2.76 -31.73
N PRO A 294 7.52 -3.00 -32.88
CA PRO A 294 8.37 -4.18 -33.09
C PRO A 294 9.64 -4.21 -32.23
N SER A 295 10.04 -3.07 -31.66
CA SER A 295 11.21 -2.96 -30.77
C SER A 295 10.88 -3.16 -29.29
N VAL A 296 9.60 -3.12 -28.90
CA VAL A 296 9.19 -3.31 -27.49
C VAL A 296 9.07 -4.81 -27.23
N GLU A 297 9.82 -5.30 -26.25
CA GLU A 297 9.68 -6.68 -25.77
C GLU A 297 8.37 -6.78 -24.98
N ILE A 298 7.56 -7.79 -25.30
CA ILE A 298 6.24 -8.01 -24.69
C ILE A 298 6.11 -9.46 -24.26
N ASP A 299 6.03 -9.68 -22.96
CA ASP A 299 5.93 -11.01 -22.37
C ASP A 299 4.61 -11.18 -21.62
N HIS A 300 3.98 -12.34 -21.78
CA HIS A 300 2.98 -12.83 -20.85
C HIS A 300 3.69 -13.57 -19.72
N LEU A 301 3.44 -13.19 -18.47
CA LEU A 301 4.11 -13.79 -17.32
C LEU A 301 3.39 -15.06 -16.84
N HIS A 302 4.15 -16.00 -16.27
CA HIS A 302 3.62 -17.12 -15.51
C HIS A 302 3.16 -16.62 -14.13
N TRP A 303 1.98 -16.02 -14.11
CA TRP A 303 1.37 -15.38 -12.94
C TRP A 303 -0.14 -15.66 -12.93
N PRO A 304 -0.81 -15.82 -11.77
CA PRO A 304 -2.22 -16.21 -11.70
C PRO A 304 -3.16 -15.17 -12.32
N MET A 305 -2.71 -13.92 -12.39
CA MET A 305 -3.41 -12.85 -13.11
C MET A 305 -2.79 -12.62 -14.49
N SER A 306 -3.57 -12.05 -15.42
CA SER A 306 -3.14 -11.83 -16.79
C SER A 306 -2.24 -10.59 -16.90
N VAL A 307 -0.92 -10.81 -16.96
CA VAL A 307 0.08 -9.74 -16.96
C VAL A 307 0.83 -9.68 -18.29
N MET A 308 0.85 -8.51 -18.92
CA MET A 308 1.74 -8.18 -20.03
C MET A 308 2.90 -7.33 -19.52
N ARG A 309 4.13 -7.87 -19.52
CA ARG A 309 5.35 -7.10 -19.23
C ARG A 309 5.87 -6.48 -20.52
N LEU A 310 5.93 -5.15 -20.55
CA LEU A 310 6.57 -4.39 -21.63
C LEU A 310 7.98 -4.00 -21.18
N ARG A 311 8.98 -4.16 -22.04
CA ARG A 311 10.37 -3.80 -21.73
C ARG A 311 11.05 -3.08 -22.90
N HIS A 312 11.73 -1.98 -22.59
CA HIS A 312 12.50 -1.19 -23.56
C HIS A 312 13.47 -0.23 -22.83
N GLN A 313 14.49 0.26 -23.53
CA GLN A 313 15.44 1.25 -22.98
C GLN A 313 14.87 2.69 -22.99
N ASP A 314 14.01 2.99 -23.96
CA ASP A 314 13.27 4.25 -24.06
C ASP A 314 11.87 4.10 -23.44
N PRO A 315 11.55 4.82 -22.36
CA PRO A 315 10.24 4.77 -21.71
C PRO A 315 9.11 5.30 -22.60
N ASP A 316 9.39 6.18 -23.56
CA ASP A 316 8.32 6.71 -24.43
C ASP A 316 7.76 5.61 -25.35
N GLN A 317 8.59 4.67 -25.81
CA GLN A 317 8.14 3.49 -26.58
C GLN A 317 7.21 2.60 -25.75
N ILE A 318 7.56 2.37 -24.47
CA ILE A 318 6.73 1.58 -23.55
C ILE A 318 5.39 2.28 -23.32
N SER A 319 5.43 3.58 -23.07
CA SER A 319 4.23 4.37 -22.80
C SER A 319 3.26 4.37 -23.99
N GLN A 320 3.75 4.50 -25.21
CA GLN A 320 2.92 4.44 -26.43
C GLN A 320 2.32 3.05 -26.65
N ALA A 321 3.11 1.99 -26.48
CA ALA A 321 2.63 0.61 -26.59
C ALA A 321 1.56 0.30 -25.52
N ALA A 322 1.75 0.76 -24.29
CA ALA A 322 0.77 0.61 -23.22
C ALA A 322 -0.53 1.36 -23.49
N GLY A 323 -0.46 2.58 -24.03
CA GLY A 323 -1.62 3.34 -24.49
C GLY A 323 -2.43 2.62 -25.56
N TYR A 324 -1.73 2.05 -26.54
CA TYR A 324 -2.31 1.25 -27.61
C TYR A 324 -3.03 0.01 -27.06
N ILE A 325 -2.37 -0.74 -26.17
CA ILE A 325 -2.95 -1.93 -25.52
C ILE A 325 -4.18 -1.54 -24.68
N LEU A 326 -4.11 -0.47 -23.88
CA LEU A 326 -5.24 0.00 -23.07
C LEU A 326 -6.44 0.38 -23.94
N GLY A 327 -6.20 1.13 -25.02
CA GLY A 327 -7.26 1.56 -25.94
C GLY A 327 -8.00 0.36 -26.54
N HIS A 328 -7.26 -0.65 -27.00
CA HIS A 328 -7.84 -1.86 -27.55
C HIS A 328 -8.51 -2.74 -26.48
N TRP A 329 -7.87 -2.91 -25.32
CA TRP A 329 -8.41 -3.69 -24.20
C TRP A 329 -9.75 -3.14 -23.72
N ARG A 330 -9.93 -1.82 -23.67
CA ARG A 330 -11.17 -1.17 -23.23
C ARG A 330 -12.40 -1.52 -24.04
N ASP A 331 -12.23 -1.96 -25.29
CA ASP A 331 -13.34 -2.35 -26.16
C ASP A 331 -13.30 -3.85 -26.51
N TYR A 332 -12.29 -4.59 -26.05
CA TYR A 332 -12.14 -6.02 -26.30
C TYR A 332 -13.10 -6.87 -25.46
N SER A 333 -13.86 -7.75 -26.12
CA SER A 333 -14.72 -8.74 -25.46
C SER A 333 -14.41 -10.14 -25.97
N ASP A 334 -14.45 -11.11 -25.07
CA ASP A 334 -14.42 -12.53 -25.37
C ASP A 334 -15.44 -13.25 -24.47
N ALA A 335 -16.65 -13.40 -24.99
CA ALA A 335 -17.76 -14.02 -24.26
C ALA A 335 -17.49 -15.48 -23.89
N SER A 336 -16.56 -16.16 -24.57
CA SER A 336 -16.18 -17.54 -24.22
C SER A 336 -15.41 -17.63 -22.88
N LEU A 337 -14.90 -16.49 -22.40
CA LEU A 337 -14.16 -16.36 -21.15
C LEU A 337 -14.83 -15.38 -20.18
N ASP A 338 -16.12 -15.06 -20.40
CA ASP A 338 -16.87 -14.07 -19.62
C ASP A 338 -16.32 -12.64 -19.63
N ILE A 339 -15.36 -12.36 -20.53
CA ILE A 339 -14.79 -11.03 -20.73
C ILE A 339 -15.75 -10.23 -21.59
N LEU A 340 -16.36 -9.21 -21.01
CA LEU A 340 -17.20 -8.25 -21.72
C LEU A 340 -16.69 -6.85 -21.40
N ALA A 341 -16.40 -6.08 -22.45
CA ALA A 341 -15.83 -4.74 -22.32
C ALA A 341 -16.82 -3.74 -21.72
N ARG A 342 -18.12 -3.89 -22.03
CA ARG A 342 -19.17 -2.94 -21.68
C ARG A 342 -20.52 -3.61 -21.41
N SER A 343 -21.26 -3.09 -20.42
CA SER A 343 -22.68 -3.40 -20.20
C SER A 343 -23.49 -2.10 -20.22
N GLY A 344 -24.16 -1.82 -21.33
CA GLY A 344 -24.75 -0.50 -21.57
C GLY A 344 -23.65 0.57 -21.66
N ASP A 345 -23.72 1.58 -20.80
CA ASP A 345 -22.74 2.68 -20.74
C ASP A 345 -21.54 2.39 -19.82
N GLU A 346 -21.60 1.34 -18.99
CA GLU A 346 -20.52 0.99 -18.08
C GLU A 346 -19.39 0.28 -18.83
N ILE A 347 -18.15 0.75 -18.63
CA ILE A 347 -16.92 0.11 -19.11
C ILE A 347 -16.41 -0.81 -18.01
N HIS A 348 -16.06 -2.04 -18.36
CA HIS A 348 -15.59 -3.03 -17.39
C HIS A 348 -14.09 -3.30 -17.46
N ASN A 349 -13.46 -3.07 -18.61
CA ASN A 349 -12.04 -3.35 -18.82
C ASN A 349 -11.16 -2.17 -18.39
N THR A 350 -10.13 -2.47 -17.59
CA THR A 350 -9.09 -1.52 -17.19
C THR A 350 -7.77 -2.24 -16.94
N ILE A 351 -6.74 -1.52 -16.53
CA ILE A 351 -5.40 -2.03 -16.29
C ILE A 351 -4.91 -1.56 -14.93
N THR A 352 -4.22 -2.44 -14.20
CA THR A 352 -3.34 -2.06 -13.08
C THR A 352 -1.91 -1.99 -13.62
N PRO A 353 -1.34 -0.80 -13.85
CA PRO A 353 0.03 -0.65 -14.34
C PRO A 353 1.07 -0.55 -13.23
N ILE A 354 2.23 -1.19 -13.43
CA ILE A 354 3.37 -1.17 -12.51
C ILE A 354 4.66 -0.96 -13.29
N ALA A 355 5.31 0.19 -13.09
CA ALA A 355 6.59 0.52 -13.69
C ALA A 355 7.76 0.22 -12.74
N ARG A 356 8.91 -0.15 -13.31
CA ARG A 356 10.20 -0.24 -12.59
C ARG A 356 11.37 -0.08 -13.57
N TYR A 357 12.56 0.15 -13.03
CA TYR A 357 13.81 0.14 -13.80
C TYR A 357 14.68 -1.03 -13.34
N LYS A 358 15.03 -1.93 -14.26
CA LYS A 358 15.76 -3.16 -13.96
C LYS A 358 16.74 -3.49 -15.07
N ASP A 359 17.99 -3.76 -14.67
CA ASP A 359 19.06 -4.23 -15.56
C ASP A 359 19.28 -3.38 -16.83
N GLY A 360 19.11 -2.05 -16.73
CA GLY A 360 19.30 -1.13 -17.85
C GLY A 360 18.05 -0.85 -18.70
N PHE A 361 16.90 -1.40 -18.31
CA PHE A 361 15.65 -1.26 -19.04
C PHE A 361 14.54 -0.73 -18.14
N TYR A 362 13.62 0.00 -18.75
CA TYR A 362 12.33 0.27 -18.15
C TYR A 362 11.43 -0.95 -18.39
N GLU A 363 10.70 -1.33 -17.35
CA GLU A 363 9.64 -2.33 -17.42
C GLU A 363 8.32 -1.69 -17.04
N LEU A 364 7.24 -2.07 -17.74
CA LEU A 364 5.88 -1.75 -17.37
C LEU A 364 5.02 -3.01 -17.44
N ASP A 365 4.63 -3.51 -16.27
CA ASP A 365 3.66 -4.60 -16.16
C ASP A 365 2.25 -4.01 -16.29
N LEU A 366 1.48 -4.52 -17.25
CA LEU A 366 0.07 -4.21 -17.46
C LEU A 366 -0.75 -5.42 -17.03
N VAL A 367 -1.35 -5.35 -15.84
CA VAL A 367 -2.26 -6.40 -15.38
C VAL A 367 -3.66 -6.09 -15.88
N LEU A 368 -4.18 -6.94 -16.77
CA LEU A 368 -5.50 -6.79 -17.36
C LEU A 368 -6.57 -7.09 -16.30
N ARG A 369 -7.52 -6.16 -16.13
CA ARG A 369 -8.60 -6.25 -15.14
C ARG A 369 -9.96 -6.11 -15.80
N ASN A 370 -10.96 -6.75 -15.21
CA ASN A 370 -12.36 -6.58 -15.56
C ASN A 370 -13.22 -6.56 -14.28
N ASN A 371 -14.14 -5.60 -14.14
CA ASN A 371 -14.95 -5.43 -12.92
C ASN A 371 -16.37 -6.04 -13.02
N ARG A 372 -16.67 -6.80 -14.07
CA ARG A 372 -18.01 -7.32 -14.34
C ARG A 372 -18.46 -8.28 -13.24
N THR A 373 -19.73 -8.19 -12.90
CA THR A 373 -20.43 -9.10 -11.98
C THR A 373 -21.40 -10.00 -12.74
N SER A 374 -21.86 -11.06 -12.09
CA SER A 374 -22.94 -11.92 -12.59
C SER A 374 -23.88 -12.33 -11.46
N ALA A 375 -25.01 -12.97 -11.80
CA ALA A 375 -25.90 -13.51 -10.77
C ALA A 375 -25.22 -14.60 -9.91
N GLN A 376 -24.28 -15.35 -10.50
CA GLN A 376 -23.48 -16.35 -9.79
C GLN A 376 -22.38 -15.70 -8.94
N TYR A 377 -21.78 -14.62 -9.45
CA TYR A 377 -20.67 -13.90 -8.81
C TYR A 377 -21.04 -12.42 -8.62
N PRO A 378 -21.88 -12.11 -7.62
CA PRO A 378 -22.34 -10.74 -7.38
C PRO A 378 -21.21 -9.81 -6.92
N ASP A 379 -20.19 -10.35 -6.26
CA ASP A 379 -19.00 -9.60 -5.83
C ASP A 379 -17.97 -9.41 -6.97
N GLY A 380 -18.17 -10.04 -8.14
CA GLY A 380 -17.30 -9.93 -9.32
C GLY A 380 -16.91 -11.29 -9.91
N ILE A 381 -16.96 -11.43 -11.24
CA ILE A 381 -16.54 -12.65 -11.95
C ILE A 381 -15.02 -12.85 -11.78
N PHE A 382 -14.27 -11.76 -11.84
CA PHE A 382 -12.81 -11.72 -11.71
C PHE A 382 -12.37 -11.14 -10.36
N HIS A 383 -12.94 -11.71 -9.29
CA HIS A 383 -12.75 -11.32 -7.89
C HIS A 383 -12.86 -12.57 -7.01
N PRO A 384 -12.25 -12.66 -5.80
CA PRO A 384 -12.39 -13.81 -4.90
C PRO A 384 -13.79 -14.42 -4.80
N HIS A 385 -13.87 -15.71 -5.10
CA HIS A 385 -15.10 -16.50 -5.08
C HIS A 385 -15.45 -17.03 -3.67
N PRO A 386 -16.69 -17.48 -3.43
CA PRO A 386 -17.17 -17.83 -2.08
C PRO A 386 -16.28 -18.79 -1.28
N ASP A 387 -15.57 -19.71 -1.94
CA ASP A 387 -14.71 -20.72 -1.32
C ASP A 387 -13.42 -20.15 -0.69
N VAL A 388 -13.07 -18.89 -1.01
CA VAL A 388 -11.89 -18.19 -0.47
C VAL A 388 -12.26 -16.91 0.31
N GLN A 389 -13.51 -16.46 0.24
CA GLN A 389 -13.99 -15.23 0.89
C GLN A 389 -13.89 -15.26 2.42
N HIS A 390 -13.85 -16.45 3.04
CA HIS A 390 -13.62 -16.58 4.48
C HIS A 390 -12.23 -16.03 4.89
N ILE A 391 -11.22 -16.19 4.02
CA ILE A 391 -9.89 -15.61 4.17
C ILE A 391 -9.93 -14.13 3.79
N LYS A 392 -10.36 -13.83 2.57
CA LYS A 392 -10.34 -12.47 2.05
C LYS A 392 -11.49 -12.26 1.07
N ARG A 393 -12.37 -11.33 1.42
CA ARG A 393 -13.51 -10.94 0.58
C ARG A 393 -13.29 -9.59 -0.11
N GLU A 394 -12.43 -8.76 0.46
CA GLU A 394 -12.14 -7.41 -0.01
C GLU A 394 -11.45 -7.40 -1.38
N ASN A 395 -11.60 -6.30 -2.12
CA ASN A 395 -10.99 -6.06 -3.42
C ASN A 395 -9.48 -6.32 -3.43
N ILE A 396 -8.99 -6.89 -4.54
CA ILE A 396 -7.56 -7.11 -4.79
C ILE A 396 -6.93 -5.84 -5.37
N GLY A 397 -6.22 -5.12 -4.50
CA GLY A 397 -5.48 -3.91 -4.81
C GLY A 397 -4.11 -4.18 -5.42
N LEU A 398 -3.45 -3.10 -5.86
CA LEU A 398 -2.14 -3.13 -6.53
C LEU A 398 -1.09 -4.00 -5.82
N ILE A 399 -0.98 -3.92 -4.49
CA ILE A 399 0.02 -4.66 -3.71
C ILE A 399 -0.23 -6.18 -3.78
N GLU A 400 -1.50 -6.58 -3.71
CA GLU A 400 -1.91 -7.98 -3.72
C GLU A 400 -1.80 -8.58 -5.12
N VAL A 401 -2.12 -7.79 -6.15
CA VAL A 401 -1.86 -8.15 -7.56
C VAL A 401 -0.39 -8.55 -7.78
N MET A 402 0.54 -7.86 -7.10
CA MET A 402 1.97 -8.15 -7.22
C MET A 402 2.43 -9.35 -6.35
N GLY A 403 1.59 -9.88 -5.47
CA GLY A 403 1.84 -11.08 -4.68
C GLY A 403 2.14 -10.87 -3.20
N LEU A 404 1.75 -9.73 -2.62
CA LEU A 404 1.75 -9.50 -1.17
C LEU A 404 0.32 -9.48 -0.61
N ALA A 405 -0.08 -10.51 0.11
CA ALA A 405 -1.41 -10.60 0.71
C ALA A 405 -1.51 -9.69 1.93
N ILE A 406 -2.48 -8.76 1.92
CA ILE A 406 -2.84 -7.97 3.10
C ILE A 406 -4.12 -8.56 3.70
N LEU A 407 -3.94 -9.27 4.81
CA LEU A 407 -4.99 -10.00 5.50
C LEU A 407 -5.48 -9.25 6.76
N PRO A 408 -6.77 -9.38 7.12
CA PRO A 408 -7.36 -8.62 8.22
C PRO A 408 -6.95 -9.16 9.60
N PRO A 409 -6.88 -8.31 10.64
CA PRO A 409 -6.49 -8.70 12.00
C PRO A 409 -7.27 -9.90 12.57
N ARG A 410 -8.57 -9.99 12.28
CA ARG A 410 -9.46 -11.07 12.76
C ARG A 410 -8.93 -12.48 12.45
N LEU A 411 -8.21 -12.63 11.33
CA LEU A 411 -7.72 -13.93 10.90
C LEU A 411 -6.71 -14.52 11.87
N LEU A 412 -6.02 -13.72 12.69
CA LEU A 412 -5.09 -14.25 13.68
C LEU A 412 -5.78 -15.23 14.63
N SER A 413 -6.82 -14.76 15.34
CA SER A 413 -7.57 -15.60 16.27
C SER A 413 -8.35 -16.73 15.57
N GLU A 414 -8.82 -16.46 14.35
CA GLU A 414 -9.55 -17.46 13.56
C GLU A 414 -8.62 -18.61 13.11
N LEU A 415 -7.38 -18.31 12.70
CA LEU A 415 -6.37 -19.31 12.34
C LEU A 415 -5.85 -20.08 13.56
N GLU A 416 -5.71 -19.43 14.72
CA GLU A 416 -5.39 -20.11 15.98
C GLU A 416 -6.44 -21.17 16.34
N ALA A 417 -7.73 -20.88 16.11
CA ALA A 417 -8.80 -21.86 16.31
C ALA A 417 -8.69 -23.03 15.32
N VAL A 418 -8.42 -22.77 14.04
CA VAL A 418 -8.19 -23.83 13.04
C VAL A 418 -6.99 -24.70 13.45
N GLN A 419 -5.88 -24.10 13.87
CA GLN A 419 -4.71 -24.85 14.36
C GLN A 419 -5.03 -25.69 15.61
N ALA A 420 -5.80 -25.14 16.56
CA ALA A 420 -6.19 -25.87 17.75
C ALA A 420 -7.10 -27.07 17.42
N TYR A 421 -7.98 -26.94 16.42
CA TYR A 421 -8.80 -28.03 15.92
C TYR A 421 -7.94 -29.13 15.29
N LEU A 422 -7.03 -28.78 14.39
CA LEU A 422 -6.11 -29.73 13.74
C LEU A 422 -5.22 -30.48 14.74
N ALA A 423 -4.86 -29.83 15.85
CA ALA A 423 -4.11 -30.42 16.95
C ALA A 423 -4.96 -31.28 17.90
N GLY A 424 -6.27 -31.43 17.66
CA GLY A 424 -7.20 -32.17 18.53
C GLY A 424 -7.46 -31.52 19.89
N LYS A 425 -7.17 -30.22 20.05
CA LYS A 425 -7.35 -29.48 21.32
C LYS A 425 -8.76 -28.93 21.50
N ILE A 426 -9.45 -28.63 20.40
CA ILE A 426 -10.84 -28.19 20.38
C ILE A 426 -11.64 -29.00 19.36
N SER A 427 -12.96 -28.98 19.50
CA SER A 427 -13.89 -29.57 18.54
C SER A 427 -14.26 -28.57 17.43
N LEU A 428 -14.78 -29.08 16.31
CA LEU A 428 -15.09 -28.26 15.13
C LEU A 428 -16.11 -27.14 15.40
N ASP A 429 -17.07 -27.35 16.30
CA ASP A 429 -18.07 -26.36 16.71
C ASP A 429 -17.48 -25.13 17.40
N GLN A 430 -16.23 -25.22 17.86
CA GLN A 430 -15.48 -24.10 18.43
C GLN A 430 -14.69 -23.31 17.36
N VAL A 431 -14.57 -23.85 16.13
CA VAL A 431 -14.07 -23.11 14.97
C VAL A 431 -15.21 -22.28 14.39
N ALA A 432 -14.93 -21.02 14.02
CA ALA A 432 -15.92 -20.15 13.40
C ALA A 432 -16.56 -20.83 12.18
N GLU A 433 -17.88 -20.75 12.05
CA GLU A 433 -18.67 -21.47 11.04
C GLU A 433 -18.11 -21.28 9.61
N ILE A 434 -17.68 -20.06 9.28
CA ILE A 434 -17.08 -19.70 7.99
C ILE A 434 -15.76 -20.43 7.66
N HIS A 435 -15.16 -21.12 8.62
CA HIS A 435 -13.91 -21.86 8.47
C HIS A 435 -14.06 -23.37 8.66
N GLN A 436 -15.24 -23.85 9.06
CA GLN A 436 -15.40 -25.26 9.42
C GLN A 436 -15.13 -26.21 8.25
N ASP A 437 -15.71 -25.93 7.08
CA ASP A 437 -15.48 -26.73 5.87
C ASP A 437 -13.99 -26.78 5.49
N TRP A 438 -13.30 -25.65 5.58
CA TRP A 438 -11.87 -25.57 5.30
C TRP A 438 -11.05 -26.32 6.35
N ALA A 439 -11.39 -26.17 7.64
CA ALA A 439 -10.72 -26.86 8.74
C ALA A 439 -10.86 -28.38 8.63
N GLN A 440 -12.05 -28.87 8.25
CA GLN A 440 -12.29 -30.30 7.98
C GLN A 440 -11.44 -30.80 6.82
N ALA A 441 -11.44 -30.08 5.69
CA ALA A 441 -10.60 -30.45 4.54
C ALA A 441 -9.11 -30.49 4.91
N LEU A 442 -8.64 -29.51 5.70
CA LEU A 442 -7.26 -29.51 6.19
C LEU A 442 -6.96 -30.70 7.10
N GLN A 443 -7.91 -31.12 7.93
CA GLN A 443 -7.76 -32.25 8.85
C GLN A 443 -7.60 -33.58 8.11
N GLU A 444 -8.27 -33.76 6.97
CA GLU A 444 -8.19 -34.96 6.14
C GLU A 444 -6.78 -35.18 5.56
N ASP A 445 -6.11 -34.09 5.20
CA ASP A 445 -4.77 -34.10 4.59
C ASP A 445 -3.63 -33.89 5.60
N TYR A 446 -3.95 -33.52 6.85
CA TYR A 446 -2.95 -33.18 7.86
C TYR A 446 -2.20 -34.42 8.37
N SER A 447 -0.87 -34.39 8.27
CA SER A 447 0.01 -35.37 8.89
C SER A 447 0.40 -34.94 10.31
N PRO A 448 0.22 -35.78 11.35
CA PRO A 448 0.62 -35.47 12.73
C PRO A 448 2.12 -35.17 12.91
N ASP A 449 2.97 -35.56 11.96
CA ASP A 449 4.41 -35.36 11.99
C ASP A 449 4.85 -33.96 11.48
N GLN A 450 3.93 -33.18 10.87
CA GLN A 450 4.18 -31.82 10.41
C GLN A 450 3.83 -30.80 11.51
N SER A 451 4.47 -29.62 11.50
CA SER A 451 4.02 -28.51 12.33
C SER A 451 2.64 -28.02 11.87
N VAL A 452 1.63 -28.06 12.75
CA VAL A 452 0.29 -27.50 12.48
C VAL A 452 0.36 -26.04 12.03
N GLU A 453 1.24 -25.25 12.66
CA GLU A 453 1.38 -23.82 12.35
C GLU A 453 1.91 -23.61 10.94
N GLU A 454 2.95 -24.35 10.55
CA GLU A 454 3.53 -24.27 9.20
C GLU A 454 2.54 -24.76 8.15
N TYR A 455 1.86 -25.87 8.42
CA TYR A 455 0.83 -26.42 7.53
C TYR A 455 -0.32 -25.43 7.29
N VAL A 456 -0.82 -24.76 8.33
CA VAL A 456 -1.88 -23.74 8.18
C VAL A 456 -1.37 -22.51 7.42
N LYS A 457 -0.11 -22.10 7.64
CA LYS A 457 0.52 -20.99 6.86
C LYS A 457 0.66 -21.34 5.38
N GLU A 458 1.09 -22.55 5.06
CA GLU A 458 1.16 -23.07 3.69
C GLU A 458 -0.22 -23.08 3.04
N ALA A 459 -1.22 -23.64 3.73
CA ALA A 459 -2.60 -23.67 3.26
C ALA A 459 -3.19 -22.26 3.05
N LEU A 460 -2.85 -21.30 3.90
CA LEU A 460 -3.25 -19.90 3.73
C LEU A 460 -2.62 -19.29 2.47
N GLY A 461 -1.36 -19.60 2.18
CA GLY A 461 -0.68 -19.23 0.95
C GLY A 461 -1.36 -19.80 -0.30
N VAL A 462 -1.77 -21.07 -0.25
CA VAL A 462 -2.54 -21.73 -1.33
C VAL A 462 -3.89 -21.03 -1.54
N LYS A 463 -4.61 -20.71 -0.46
CA LYS A 463 -5.86 -19.94 -0.55
C LYS A 463 -5.65 -18.56 -1.17
N PHE A 464 -4.56 -17.87 -0.84
CA PHE A 464 -4.24 -16.58 -1.46
C PHE A 464 -3.85 -16.71 -2.95
N ALA A 465 -3.10 -17.73 -3.33
CA ALA A 465 -2.84 -18.01 -4.75
C ALA A 465 -4.15 -18.22 -5.53
N ARG A 466 -5.07 -19.01 -4.97
CA ARG A 466 -6.41 -19.23 -5.52
C ARG A 466 -7.23 -17.94 -5.67
N ILE A 467 -7.14 -17.03 -4.68
CA ILE A 467 -7.74 -15.68 -4.76
C ILE A 467 -7.22 -14.90 -5.97
N LEU A 468 -5.91 -14.95 -6.24
CA LEU A 468 -5.33 -14.28 -7.40
C LEU A 468 -5.75 -14.96 -8.72
N GLU A 469 -5.90 -16.29 -8.73
CA GLU A 469 -6.39 -17.03 -9.90
C GLU A 469 -7.82 -16.63 -10.25
N ASP A 470 -8.69 -16.39 -9.26
CA ASP A 470 -10.04 -15.85 -9.50
C ASP A 470 -9.98 -14.48 -10.18
N ALA A 471 -9.01 -13.64 -9.80
CA ALA A 471 -8.88 -12.29 -10.33
C ALA A 471 -8.28 -12.20 -11.74
N GLY A 472 -7.70 -13.27 -12.30
CA GLY A 472 -7.17 -13.31 -13.66
C GLY A 472 -8.27 -13.36 -14.73
N VAL A 473 -8.20 -12.52 -15.77
CA VAL A 473 -9.20 -12.49 -16.86
C VAL A 473 -8.98 -13.58 -17.91
N PHE A 474 -7.72 -13.84 -18.25
CA PHE A 474 -7.27 -15.01 -19.02
C PHE A 474 -6.63 -15.99 -18.05
N LYS A 475 -7.34 -17.07 -17.72
CA LYS A 475 -6.84 -18.13 -16.83
C LYS A 475 -5.63 -18.84 -17.47
N LEU A 476 -4.78 -19.46 -16.66
CA LEU A 476 -3.61 -20.19 -17.15
C LEU A 476 -3.92 -21.59 -17.71
N ASP A 477 -5.19 -21.94 -17.82
CA ASP A 477 -5.67 -23.14 -18.50
C ASP A 477 -5.62 -23.00 -20.04
N GLN A 478 -6.04 -24.05 -20.74
CA GLN A 478 -6.03 -24.08 -22.21
C GLN A 478 -6.92 -23.00 -22.84
N ALA A 479 -8.10 -22.74 -22.25
CA ALA A 479 -9.07 -21.80 -22.80
C ALA A 479 -8.59 -20.35 -22.63
N GLY A 480 -8.06 -20.01 -21.45
CA GLY A 480 -7.51 -18.69 -21.17
C GLY A 480 -6.26 -18.40 -21.98
N ARG A 481 -5.35 -19.36 -22.17
CA ARG A 481 -4.19 -19.20 -23.08
C ARG A 481 -4.62 -18.93 -24.52
N ALA A 482 -5.58 -19.70 -25.04
CA ALA A 482 -6.12 -19.48 -26.38
C ALA A 482 -6.81 -18.11 -26.49
N GLY A 483 -7.50 -17.65 -25.44
CA GLY A 483 -8.08 -16.30 -25.37
C GLY A 483 -7.04 -15.19 -25.38
N PHE A 484 -5.97 -15.35 -24.61
CA PHE A 484 -4.86 -14.41 -24.59
C PHE A 484 -4.21 -14.29 -25.98
N GLN A 485 -3.99 -15.42 -26.66
CA GLN A 485 -3.50 -15.42 -28.04
C GLN A 485 -4.45 -14.67 -28.99
N ARG A 486 -5.77 -14.92 -28.91
CA ARG A 486 -6.77 -14.16 -29.70
C ARG A 486 -6.70 -12.66 -29.41
N PHE A 487 -6.48 -12.27 -28.16
CA PHE A 487 -6.29 -10.86 -27.78
C PHE A 487 -5.05 -10.27 -28.46
N ILE A 488 -3.89 -10.94 -28.39
CA ILE A 488 -2.67 -10.51 -29.09
C ILE A 488 -2.87 -10.43 -30.61
N GLU A 489 -3.53 -11.43 -31.21
CA GLU A 489 -3.86 -11.40 -32.64
C GLU A 489 -4.75 -10.22 -33.00
N SER A 490 -5.72 -9.88 -32.14
CA SER A 490 -6.62 -8.75 -32.37
C SER A 490 -5.89 -7.40 -32.29
N LEU A 491 -4.89 -7.26 -31.41
CA LEU A 491 -3.98 -6.11 -31.41
C LEU A 491 -3.23 -6.03 -32.76
N ASN A 492 -2.76 -7.14 -33.30
CA ASN A 492 -2.02 -7.14 -34.57
C ASN A 492 -2.89 -6.95 -35.84
N LYS A 493 -4.22 -7.10 -35.75
CA LYS A 493 -5.16 -6.87 -36.86
C LYS A 493 -5.50 -5.39 -37.06
N GLY A 494 -5.51 -4.59 -35.99
CA GLY A 494 -5.85 -3.16 -36.04
C GLY A 494 -4.93 -2.30 -36.91
N VAL A 495 -3.76 -2.83 -37.31
CA VAL A 495 -2.75 -2.14 -38.13
C VAL A 495 -3.06 -2.21 -39.64
N GLU A 496 -3.87 -3.17 -40.10
CA GLU A 496 -4.16 -3.37 -41.53
C GLU A 496 -5.14 -2.33 -42.12
N GLY A 497 -5.79 -1.50 -41.28
CA GLY A 497 -6.73 -0.46 -41.70
C GLY A 497 -6.18 0.97 -41.76
N CYS A 498 -4.91 1.20 -41.41
CA CYS A 498 -4.29 2.55 -41.39
C CYS A 498 -3.26 2.78 -42.52
N ILE A 499 -3.22 1.90 -43.53
CA ILE A 499 -2.47 2.13 -44.76
C ILE A 499 -3.46 2.48 -45.87
N ILE A 500 -3.91 3.74 -45.92
CA ILE A 500 -4.40 4.39 -47.16
C ILE A 500 -3.93 5.84 -47.17
#